data_AF-A0A537WC68-F1
#
_entry.id   AF-A0A537WC68-F1
#
_cell.length_a   1.000
_cell.length_b   1.000
_cell.length_c   1.000
_cell.angle_alpha   90.00
_cell.angle_beta   90.00
_cell.angle_gamma   90.00
#
_symmetry.space_group_name_H-M   'P 1'
#
loop_
_entity.id
_entity.type
_entity.pdbx_description
1 polymer ?
#
loop_
_entity_poly.entity_id
_entity_poly.type
_entity_poly.pdbx_seq_one_letter_code
_entity_poly.pdbx_strand_id
1 'polypeptide(L)'
;MPGAEEIWLPLVDEPIGSIVQQIQHDDPEIDRLVGSPHRILAFRTFAYIRVGLVLGQLLFDNDLPPYDGSETWVEALLRDPKHHEALVQEVRAVAEEIASDPTYADEGPLGPDDAARERFRDFARRQLAQDA
;
A
#
# COMPACT_ATOMS: atom_id res chain seq x y z
N MET A 1 -6.44 -17.63 -21.79
CA MET A 1 -5.28 -17.12 -21.04
C MET A 1 -5.72 -15.78 -20.48
N PRO A 2 -6.08 -15.70 -19.19
CA PRO A 2 -6.45 -14.41 -18.62
C PRO A 2 -5.23 -13.51 -18.71
N GLY A 3 -5.46 -12.25 -19.11
CA GLY A 3 -4.41 -11.26 -19.27
C GLY A 3 -3.64 -11.11 -17.96
N ALA A 4 -2.36 -10.77 -18.08
CA ALA A 4 -1.54 -10.33 -16.97
C ALA A 4 -2.15 -9.05 -16.36
N GLU A 5 -3.22 -9.21 -15.57
CA GLU A 5 -3.53 -8.28 -14.50
C GLU A 5 -2.23 -8.19 -13.69
N GLU A 6 -1.65 -7.00 -13.70
CA GLU A 6 -0.38 -6.68 -13.04
C GLU A 6 -0.38 -7.29 -11.64
N ILE A 7 0.47 -8.31 -11.44
CA ILE A 7 0.68 -8.91 -10.13
C ILE A 7 1.46 -7.88 -9.31
N TRP A 8 0.73 -6.92 -8.72
CA TRP A 8 1.25 -6.00 -7.74
C TRP A 8 1.49 -6.81 -6.46
N LEU A 9 2.73 -7.21 -6.21
CA LEU A 9 3.10 -7.78 -4.92
C LEU A 9 2.85 -6.72 -3.84
N PRO A 10 2.03 -6.99 -2.82
CA PRO A 10 1.77 -6.03 -1.77
C PRO A 10 3.08 -5.72 -1.05
N LEU A 11 3.39 -4.42 -0.87
CA LEU A 11 4.61 -3.99 -0.18
C LEU A 11 4.54 -4.28 1.33
N VAL A 12 3.36 -4.57 1.87
CA VAL A 12 3.08 -4.85 3.28
C VAL A 12 2.06 -5.96 3.39
N ASP A 13 2.24 -6.82 4.39
CA ASP A 13 1.35 -7.94 4.69
C ASP A 13 -0.05 -7.49 5.13
N GLU A 14 -1.01 -8.40 5.00
CA GLU A 14 -2.37 -8.20 5.51
C GLU A 14 -2.40 -8.09 7.04
N PRO A 15 -3.32 -7.29 7.64
CA PRO A 15 -4.48 -6.64 7.00
C PRO A 15 -4.25 -5.19 6.53
N ILE A 16 -3.07 -4.61 6.77
CA ILE A 16 -2.82 -3.18 6.53
C ILE A 16 -2.93 -2.84 5.04
N GLY A 17 -2.41 -3.72 4.19
CA GLY A 17 -2.48 -3.58 2.74
C GLY A 17 -3.93 -3.44 2.24
N SER A 18 -4.83 -4.33 2.66
CA SER A 18 -6.24 -4.26 2.28
C SER A 18 -6.96 -3.04 2.85
N ILE A 19 -6.66 -2.64 4.09
CA ILE A 19 -7.27 -1.45 4.71
C ILE A 19 -6.98 -0.18 3.89
N VAL A 20 -5.71 0.06 3.55
CA VAL A 20 -5.33 1.24 2.77
C VAL A 20 -5.92 1.19 1.37
N GLN A 21 -5.94 0.02 0.72
CA GLN A 21 -6.55 -0.14 -0.59
C GLN A 21 -8.06 0.15 -0.57
N GLN A 22 -8.78 -0.33 0.45
CA GLN A 22 -10.20 -0.07 0.60
C GLN A 22 -10.47 1.42 0.82
N ILE A 23 -9.72 2.08 1.72
CA ILE A 23 -9.85 3.51 1.97
C ILE A 23 -9.57 4.33 0.70
N GLN A 24 -8.52 3.98 -0.05
CA GLN A 24 -8.20 4.62 -1.32
C GLN A 24 -9.33 4.42 -2.35
N HIS A 25 -9.87 3.22 -2.46
CA HIS A 25 -10.98 2.92 -3.36
C HIS A 25 -12.24 3.73 -3.04
N ASP A 26 -12.52 3.93 -1.75
CA ASP A 26 -13.72 4.62 -1.27
C ASP A 26 -13.60 6.16 -1.32
N ASP A 27 -12.38 6.71 -1.44
CA ASP A 27 -12.12 8.15 -1.52
C ASP A 27 -11.38 8.54 -2.83
N PRO A 28 -12.12 8.91 -3.89
CA PRO A 28 -11.55 9.30 -5.18
C PRO A 28 -10.61 10.51 -5.13
N GLU A 29 -10.63 11.30 -4.06
CA GLU A 29 -9.71 12.44 -3.92
C GLU A 29 -8.28 11.97 -3.63
N ILE A 30 -8.11 10.85 -2.93
CA ILE A 30 -6.80 10.23 -2.70
C ILE A 30 -6.14 9.91 -4.04
N ASP A 31 -6.87 9.27 -4.96
CA ASP A 31 -6.37 8.95 -6.31
C ASP A 31 -5.98 10.20 -7.11
N ARG A 32 -6.71 11.31 -6.95
CA ARG A 32 -6.34 12.58 -7.61
C ARG A 32 -5.05 13.16 -7.06
N LEU A 33 -4.83 13.06 -5.75
CA LEU A 33 -3.64 13.58 -5.08
C LEU A 33 -2.38 12.78 -5.46
N VAL A 34 -2.49 11.44 -5.48
CA VAL A 34 -1.35 10.54 -5.61
C VAL A 34 -1.30 9.73 -6.92
N GLY A 35 -2.14 10.06 -7.90
CA GLY A 35 -2.32 9.26 -9.12
C GLY A 35 -1.12 9.17 -10.06
N SER A 36 -0.05 9.96 -9.86
CA SER A 36 1.20 9.78 -10.62
C SER A 36 2.01 8.60 -10.08
N PRO A 37 2.79 7.88 -10.91
CA PRO A 37 3.39 6.63 -10.44
C PRO A 37 4.48 6.80 -9.36
N HIS A 38 5.15 7.95 -9.28
CA HIS A 38 6.05 8.24 -8.15
C HIS A 38 5.27 8.51 -6.87
N ARG A 39 4.18 9.28 -6.95
CA ARG A 39 3.35 9.60 -5.79
C ARG A 39 2.63 8.38 -5.26
N ILE A 40 2.09 7.51 -6.10
CA ILE A 40 1.42 6.29 -5.64
C ILE A 40 2.38 5.34 -4.91
N LEU A 41 3.64 5.25 -5.36
CA LEU A 41 4.65 4.42 -4.70
C LEU A 41 5.03 4.99 -3.33
N ALA A 42 5.29 6.29 -3.26
CA ALA A 42 5.58 6.97 -2.02
C ALA A 42 4.38 6.88 -1.05
N PHE A 43 3.18 7.21 -1.52
CA PHE A 43 1.93 7.11 -0.78
C PHE A 43 1.73 5.74 -0.17
N ARG A 44 1.78 4.65 -0.96
CA ARG A 44 1.61 3.28 -0.45
C ARG A 44 2.61 2.98 0.65
N THR A 45 3.88 3.34 0.45
CA THR A 45 4.96 3.10 1.43
C THR A 45 4.66 3.79 2.76
N PHE A 46 4.32 5.08 2.73
CA PHE A 46 4.07 5.83 3.96
C PHE A 46 2.71 5.51 4.59
N ALA A 47 1.67 5.29 3.78
CA ALA A 47 0.33 4.96 4.25
C ALA A 47 0.34 3.63 5.03
N TYR A 48 1.04 2.61 4.54
CA TYR A 48 1.14 1.35 5.28
C TYR A 48 1.82 1.51 6.64
N ILE A 49 2.90 2.30 6.70
CA ILE A 49 3.59 2.59 7.97
C ILE A 49 2.68 3.35 8.93
N ARG A 50 2.06 4.45 8.46
CA ARG A 50 1.23 5.33 9.29
C ARG A 50 -0.06 4.65 9.77
N VAL A 51 -0.71 3.85 8.92
CA VAL A 51 -1.84 3.01 9.36
C VAL A 51 -1.42 2.01 10.42
N GLY A 52 -0.26 1.35 10.27
CA GLY A 52 0.26 0.46 11.30
C GLY A 52 0.50 1.16 12.64
N LEU A 53 1.00 2.40 12.62
CA LEU A 53 1.19 3.21 13.82
C LEU A 53 -0.15 3.59 14.48
N VAL A 54 -1.13 4.05 13.70
CA VAL A 54 -2.47 4.38 14.23
C VAL A 54 -3.14 3.14 14.82
N LEU A 55 -3.09 1.99 14.14
CA LEU A 55 -3.60 0.73 14.67
C LEU A 55 -2.91 0.32 15.98
N GLY A 56 -1.58 0.47 16.06
CA GLY A 56 -0.83 0.19 17.28
C GLY A 56 -1.20 1.13 18.43
N GLN A 57 -1.41 2.42 18.14
CA GLN A 57 -1.88 3.39 19.13
C GLN A 57 -3.30 3.06 19.61
N LEU A 58 -4.22 2.77 18.68
CA LEU A 58 -5.59 2.36 19.02
C LEU A 58 -5.61 1.09 19.87
N LEU A 59 -4.75 0.11 19.56
CA LEU A 59 -4.59 -1.10 20.36
C LEU A 59 -4.10 -0.79 21.78
N PHE A 60 -3.18 0.16 21.93
CA PHE A 60 -2.66 0.55 23.24
C PHE A 60 -3.70 1.34 24.06
N ASP A 61 -4.45 2.23 23.40
CA ASP A 61 -5.42 3.12 24.04
C ASP A 61 -6.75 2.43 24.36
N ASN A 62 -7.04 1.28 23.73
CA ASN A 62 -8.28 0.52 23.92
C ASN A 62 -7.99 -0.87 24.48
N ASP A 63 -8.61 -1.18 25.62
CA ASP A 63 -8.50 -2.50 26.24
C ASP A 63 -9.37 -3.52 25.50
N LEU A 64 -8.74 -4.33 24.64
CA LEU A 64 -9.41 -5.40 23.91
C LEU A 64 -9.50 -6.67 24.76
N PRO A 65 -10.61 -7.44 24.65
CA PRO A 65 -10.71 -8.73 25.32
C PRO A 65 -9.58 -9.67 24.84
N PRO A 66 -9.13 -10.60 25.71
CA PRO A 66 -8.15 -11.60 25.32
C PRO A 66 -8.60 -12.37 24.08
N TYR A 67 -7.66 -12.61 23.15
CA TYR A 67 -7.95 -13.31 21.91
C TYR A 67 -8.52 -14.72 22.17
N ASP A 68 -9.73 -14.96 21.68
CA ASP A 68 -10.48 -16.21 21.85
C ASP A 68 -10.45 -17.11 20.61
N GLY A 69 -9.71 -16.71 19.57
CA GLY A 69 -9.60 -17.46 18.31
C GLY A 69 -10.66 -17.13 17.25
N SER A 70 -11.57 -16.19 17.53
CA SER A 70 -12.66 -15.85 16.61
C SER A 70 -12.29 -14.78 15.57
N GLU A 71 -11.69 -13.67 16.00
CA GLU A 71 -11.33 -12.52 15.15
C GLU A 71 -9.99 -11.92 15.56
N THR A 72 -9.29 -11.32 14.59
CA THR A 72 -8.05 -10.59 14.85
C THR A 72 -8.31 -9.33 15.67
N TRP A 73 -7.29 -8.86 16.39
CA TRP A 73 -7.39 -7.62 17.16
C TRP A 73 -7.70 -6.39 16.27
N VAL A 74 -7.29 -6.42 14.99
CA VAL A 74 -7.61 -5.37 14.02
C VAL A 74 -9.11 -5.38 13.71
N GLU A 75 -9.69 -6.54 13.44
CA GLU A 75 -11.14 -6.68 13.20
C GLU A 75 -11.95 -6.22 14.41
N ALA A 76 -11.52 -6.59 15.62
CA ALA A 76 -12.14 -6.15 16.86
C ALA A 76 -12.10 -4.61 17.02
N LEU A 77 -10.97 -3.96 16.75
CA LEU A 77 -10.84 -2.49 16.79
C LEU A 77 -11.74 -1.81 15.77
N LEU A 78 -11.80 -2.32 14.54
CA LEU A 78 -12.51 -1.68 13.43
C LEU A 78 -14.04 -1.80 13.52
N ARG A 79 -14.57 -2.48 14.54
CA ARG A 79 -16.01 -2.41 14.87
C ARG A 79 -16.45 -1.03 15.35
N ASP A 80 -15.55 -0.26 15.96
CA ASP A 80 -15.86 1.14 16.28
C ASP A 80 -15.66 2.00 15.02
N PRO A 81 -16.72 2.63 14.48
CA PRO A 81 -16.60 3.48 13.30
C PRO A 81 -15.63 4.66 13.50
N LYS A 82 -15.37 5.10 14.73
CA LYS A 82 -14.39 6.16 15.02
C LYS A 82 -12.95 5.70 14.75
N HIS A 83 -12.65 4.43 14.97
CA HIS A 83 -11.34 3.87 14.65
C HIS A 83 -11.14 3.81 13.14
N HIS A 84 -12.18 3.41 12.40
CA HIS A 84 -12.17 3.47 10.95
C HIS A 84 -11.99 4.91 10.44
N GLU A 85 -12.72 5.88 11.01
CA GLU A 85 -12.58 7.30 10.66
C GLU A 85 -11.16 7.81 10.92
N ALA A 86 -10.52 7.43 12.04
CA ALA A 86 -9.14 7.80 12.33
C ALA A 86 -8.16 7.30 11.25
N LEU A 87 -8.36 6.06 10.76
CA LEU A 87 -7.57 5.54 9.65
C LEU A 87 -7.81 6.29 8.34
N VAL A 88 -9.06 6.62 8.02
CA VAL A 88 -9.38 7.42 6.82
C VAL A 88 -8.70 8.78 6.86
N GLN A 89 -8.78 9.48 8.00
CA GLN A 89 -8.12 10.77 8.17
C GLN A 89 -6.61 10.66 8.02
N GLU A 90 -6.01 9.61 8.59
CA GLU A 90 -4.57 9.39 8.49
C GLU A 90 -4.13 9.12 7.05
N VAL A 91 -4.82 8.23 6.34
CA VAL A 91 -4.50 7.92 4.93
C VAL A 91 -4.66 9.16 4.06
N ARG A 92 -5.70 9.97 4.27
CA ARG A 92 -5.88 11.24 3.56
C ARG A 92 -4.74 12.21 3.84
N ALA A 93 -4.33 12.35 5.10
CA ALA A 93 -3.20 13.21 5.47
C ALA A 93 -1.91 12.79 4.76
N VAL A 94 -1.64 11.49 4.65
CA VAL A 94 -0.50 10.99 3.85
C VAL A 94 -0.62 11.41 2.39
N ALA A 95 -1.80 11.25 1.78
CA ALA A 95 -2.02 11.62 0.39
C ALA A 95 -1.76 13.11 0.14
N GLU A 96 -2.26 13.97 1.02
CA GLU A 96 -2.06 15.43 0.98
C GLU A 96 -0.58 15.81 1.14
N GLU A 97 0.13 15.20 2.11
CA GLU A 97 1.56 15.40 2.33
C GLU A 97 2.37 15.05 1.08
N ILE A 98 2.13 13.86 0.51
CA ILE A 98 2.82 13.40 -0.71
C ILE A 98 2.51 14.29 -1.91
N ALA A 99 1.26 14.74 -2.08
CA ALA A 99 0.89 15.63 -3.15
C ALA A 99 1.55 17.02 -3.03
N SER A 100 1.81 17.47 -1.79
CA SER A 100 2.45 18.75 -1.50
C SER A 100 3.97 18.74 -1.63
N ASP A 101 4.61 17.57 -1.55
CA ASP A 101 6.06 17.44 -1.60
C ASP A 101 6.58 17.52 -3.06
N PRO A 102 7.38 18.56 -3.40
CA PRO A 102 7.91 18.74 -4.75
C PRO A 102 8.87 17.62 -5.19
N THR A 103 9.43 16.85 -4.25
CA THR A 103 10.32 15.71 -4.54
C THR A 103 9.61 14.64 -5.37
N TYR A 104 8.31 14.46 -5.15
CA TYR A 104 7.48 13.50 -5.89
C TYR A 104 6.72 14.12 -7.08
N ALA A 105 6.99 15.40 -7.39
CA ALA A 105 6.40 16.07 -8.54
C ALA A 105 7.11 15.72 -9.87
N ASP A 106 8.37 15.28 -9.80
CA ASP A 106 9.14 14.88 -10.98
C ASP A 106 8.75 13.47 -11.44
N GLU A 107 8.39 13.31 -12.70
CA GLU A 107 8.05 12.03 -13.35
C GLU A 107 9.28 11.46 -14.09
N GLY A 108 10.43 11.45 -13.42
CA GLY A 108 11.63 10.76 -13.93
C GLY A 108 11.30 9.34 -14.39
N PRO A 109 12.11 8.74 -15.29
CA PRO A 109 11.78 7.45 -15.89
C PRO A 109 11.56 6.37 -14.83
N LEU A 110 10.32 5.91 -14.73
CA LEU A 110 9.89 4.88 -13.80
C LEU A 110 10.26 3.48 -14.32
N GLY A 111 10.90 2.69 -13.46
CA GLY A 111 11.26 1.31 -13.73
C GLY A 111 12.60 1.13 -14.46
N PRO A 112 12.99 -0.12 -14.74
CA PRO A 112 14.26 -0.43 -15.38
C PRO A 112 14.35 0.19 -16.78
N ASP A 113 15.51 0.78 -17.07
CA ASP A 113 15.85 1.29 -18.41
C ASP A 113 15.91 0.16 -19.45
N ASP A 114 15.97 0.54 -20.73
CA ASP A 114 15.96 -0.44 -21.82
C ASP A 114 17.13 -1.42 -21.74
N ALA A 115 18.29 -0.96 -21.27
CA ALA A 115 19.46 -1.80 -21.05
C ALA A 115 19.23 -2.82 -19.92
N ALA A 116 18.55 -2.43 -18.83
CA ALA A 116 18.17 -3.31 -17.74
C ALA A 116 17.12 -4.33 -18.18
N ARG A 117 16.15 -3.93 -19.01
CA ARG A 117 15.18 -4.85 -19.61
C ARG A 117 15.86 -5.87 -20.51
N GLU A 118 16.86 -5.46 -21.30
CA GLU A 118 17.63 -6.36 -22.15
C GLU A 118 18.42 -7.38 -21.32
N ARG A 119 19.14 -6.92 -20.28
CA ARG A 119 19.83 -7.81 -19.34
C ARG A 119 18.88 -8.82 -18.69
N PHE A 120 17.68 -8.37 -18.30
CA PHE A 120 16.67 -9.25 -17.71
C PHE A 120 16.17 -10.30 -18.70
N ARG A 121 15.90 -9.93 -19.96
CA ARG A 121 15.48 -10.88 -21.01
C ARG A 121 16.54 -11.95 -21.27
N ASP A 122 17.82 -11.55 -21.33
CA ASP A 122 18.91 -12.50 -21.53
C ASP A 122 19.08 -13.45 -20.34
N PHE A 123 18.95 -12.94 -19.12
CA PHE A 123 18.90 -13.77 -17.92
C PHE A 123 17.75 -14.79 -17.98
N ALA A 124 16.53 -14.33 -18.25
CA ALA A 124 15.35 -15.19 -18.30
C ALA A 124 15.47 -16.28 -19.38
N ARG A 125 16.00 -15.95 -20.56
CA ARG A 125 16.27 -16.94 -21.62
C ARG A 125 17.25 -18.03 -21.16
N ARG A 126 18.31 -17.66 -20.43
CA ARG A 126 19.29 -18.63 -19.92
C ARG A 126 18.69 -19.55 -18.86
N GLN A 127 17.88 -19.00 -17.94
CA GLN A 127 17.23 -19.79 -16.90
C GLN A 127 16.26 -20.81 -17.50
N LEU A 128 15.41 -20.39 -18.45
CA LEU A 128 14.46 -21.27 -19.12
C LEU A 128 15.13 -22.36 -19.98
N ALA A 129 16.35 -22.12 -20.48
CA ALA A 129 17.13 -23.11 -21.21
C ALA A 129 17.88 -24.10 -20.30
N GLN A 130 18.04 -23.79 -19.01
CA GLN A 130 18.64 -24.68 -18.01
C GLN A 130 17.61 -25.58 -17.35
N ASP A 131 16.35 -25.14 -17.28
CA ASP A 131 15.21 -25.87 -16.71
C ASP A 131 14.48 -26.77 -17.75
N ALA A 132 15.03 -26.91 -18.97
CA ALA A 132 14.50 -27.72 -20.08
C ALA A 132 15.45 -28.89 -20.43
#